data_AF-A0ABD0JVZ9-F1
#
_entry.id   AF-A0ABD0JVZ9-F1
#
_cell.length_a   1.000
_cell.length_b   1.000
_cell.length_c   1.000
_cell.angle_alpha   90.00
_cell.angle_beta   90.00
_cell.angle_gamma   90.00
#
_symmetry.space_group_name_H-M   'P 1'
#
loop_
_entity.id
_entity.type
_entity.pdbx_description
1 polymer ?
#
loop_
_entity_poly.entity_id
_entity_poly.type
_entity_poly.pdbx_seq_one_letter_code
_entity_poly.pdbx_strand_id
1 'polypeptide(L)'
;MSTVSSDSEPLSPTSDREGTDASSLWRKARAFSILNPRMYKREPSKRVFVNRSLMLEKVGFYGFDMDYTLAVYKSPDYECLGFNLIKKRLVEMGYPEAIADFEYDPTFPIRGLWFDTLYGNLLKVDAFGNILVCVTGFQFMRGFKLKKKMSKGIAKQTAASVEELSWVETTVYVSTLKAVCWLAEQ
;
A
#
# COMPACT_ATOMS: atom_id res chain seq x y z
N MET A 1 9.99 71.69 -25.83
CA MET A 1 10.45 71.38 -27.21
C MET A 1 11.39 70.19 -27.07
N SER A 2 11.22 69.02 -27.66
CA SER A 2 10.28 68.44 -28.65
C SER A 2 10.69 66.95 -28.68
N THR A 3 9.84 66.01 -28.25
CA THR A 3 9.14 65.03 -29.10
C THR A 3 9.88 64.59 -30.37
N VAL A 4 10.21 63.30 -30.48
CA VAL A 4 9.92 62.43 -31.63
C VAL A 4 9.84 60.96 -31.14
N SER A 5 8.65 60.38 -31.23
CA SER A 5 8.28 58.95 -31.30
C SER A 5 8.82 58.36 -32.61
N SER A 6 9.25 57.11 -32.77
CA SER A 6 8.54 55.82 -32.79
C SER A 6 9.59 54.83 -33.38
N ASP A 7 9.66 53.53 -33.08
CA ASP A 7 8.75 52.49 -33.55
C ASP A 7 9.21 51.15 -32.95
N SER A 8 8.23 50.33 -32.62
CA SER A 8 8.36 48.95 -32.19
C SER A 8 8.49 48.00 -33.39
N GLU A 9 9.51 47.14 -33.39
CA GLU A 9 9.48 45.86 -34.11
C GLU A 9 9.75 44.69 -33.15
N PRO A 10 9.07 43.54 -33.33
CA PRO A 10 9.11 42.43 -32.40
C PRO A 10 10.39 41.61 -32.55
N LEU A 11 11.07 41.34 -31.44
CA LEU A 11 12.09 40.29 -31.39
C LEU A 11 11.42 38.94 -31.70
N SER A 12 11.76 38.38 -32.85
CA SER A 12 11.44 36.99 -33.18
C SER A 12 12.10 36.05 -32.16
N PRO A 13 11.41 34.99 -31.70
CA PRO A 13 12.08 33.96 -30.92
C PRO A 13 12.96 33.15 -31.87
N THR A 14 14.27 33.39 -31.85
CA THR A 14 15.24 32.48 -32.48
C THR A 14 15.10 31.12 -31.81
N SER A 15 14.62 30.19 -32.62
CA SER A 15 14.23 28.83 -32.28
C SER A 15 15.45 27.93 -32.11
N ASP A 16 16.18 28.07 -31.00
CA ASP A 16 17.21 27.09 -30.63
C ASP A 16 16.76 26.32 -29.39
N ARG A 17 15.66 25.58 -29.55
CA ARG A 17 15.44 24.38 -28.74
C ARG A 17 16.28 23.27 -29.37
N GLU A 18 17.53 23.14 -28.95
CA GLU A 18 18.26 21.88 -29.08
C GLU A 18 17.53 20.82 -28.25
N GLY A 19 16.52 20.21 -28.85
CA GLY A 19 15.86 19.04 -28.32
C GLY A 19 16.88 17.91 -28.33
N THR A 20 17.53 17.67 -27.20
CA THR A 20 18.25 16.42 -26.98
C THR A 20 17.26 15.29 -27.18
N ASP A 21 17.35 14.63 -28.33
CA ASP A 21 16.55 13.49 -28.68
C ASP A 21 16.73 12.43 -27.57
N ALA A 22 15.64 12.17 -26.83
CA ALA A 22 15.58 11.13 -25.82
C ALA A 22 16.04 9.78 -26.41
N SER A 23 15.91 9.60 -27.73
CA SER A 23 16.40 8.43 -28.45
C SER A 23 17.93 8.29 -28.41
N SER A 24 18.65 9.40 -28.55
CA SER A 24 20.12 9.41 -28.50
C SER A 24 20.64 9.18 -27.08
N LEU A 25 19.93 9.70 -26.06
CA LEU A 25 20.31 9.56 -24.65
C LEU A 25 20.17 8.12 -24.17
N TRP A 26 19.11 7.39 -24.57
CA TRP A 26 18.98 5.98 -24.20
C TRP A 26 20.02 5.10 -24.90
N ARG A 27 20.42 5.40 -26.15
CA ARG A 27 21.48 4.65 -26.83
C ARG A 27 22.81 4.79 -26.10
N LYS A 28 23.16 6.01 -25.69
CA LYS A 28 24.36 6.29 -24.88
C LYS A 28 24.30 5.57 -23.53
N ALA A 29 23.17 5.65 -22.82
CA ALA A 29 22.99 4.98 -21.53
C ALA A 29 23.07 3.44 -21.66
N ARG A 30 22.50 2.88 -22.74
CA ARG A 30 22.54 1.43 -23.02
C ARG A 30 23.96 0.96 -23.33
N ALA A 31 24.69 1.67 -24.19
CA ALA A 31 26.09 1.37 -24.48
C ALA A 31 26.97 1.43 -23.23
N PHE A 32 26.75 2.45 -22.39
CA PHE A 32 27.44 2.59 -21.09
C PHE A 32 27.11 1.45 -20.12
N SER A 33 25.85 0.99 -20.07
CA SER A 33 25.44 -0.13 -19.21
C SER A 33 26.00 -1.49 -19.65
N ILE A 34 26.21 -1.69 -20.96
CA ILE A 34 26.76 -2.94 -21.52
C ILE A 34 28.26 -3.05 -21.16
N LEU A 35 28.98 -1.93 -21.19
CA LEU A 35 30.41 -1.88 -20.92
C LEU A 35 30.76 -1.98 -19.42
N ASN A 36 29.80 -1.71 -18.52
CA ASN A 36 29.99 -1.77 -17.07
C ASN A 36 28.83 -2.51 -16.36
N PRO A 37 28.76 -3.84 -16.46
CA PRO A 37 27.65 -4.63 -15.90
C PRO A 37 27.54 -4.56 -14.35
N ARG A 38 28.61 -4.12 -13.66
CA ARG A 38 28.64 -3.96 -12.20
C ARG A 38 28.12 -2.59 -11.71
N MET A 39 28.04 -1.56 -12.56
CA MET A 39 27.72 -0.19 -12.13
C MET A 39 26.23 0.07 -11.90
N TYR A 40 25.32 -0.73 -12.48
CA TYR A 40 23.88 -0.45 -12.43
C TYR A 40 23.12 -1.14 -11.29
N LYS A 41 23.82 -1.62 -10.25
CA LYS A 41 23.14 -2.04 -9.02
C LYS A 41 22.82 -0.81 -8.17
N ARG A 42 21.75 -0.09 -8.55
CA ARG A 42 21.14 0.94 -7.70
C ARG A 42 20.87 0.38 -6.29
N GLU A 43 20.81 1.24 -5.28
CA GLU A 43 20.35 0.83 -3.96
C GLU A 43 19.00 0.09 -4.05
N PRO A 44 18.74 -0.96 -3.25
CA PRO A 44 17.49 -1.71 -3.31
C PRO A 44 16.23 -0.83 -3.25
N SER A 45 16.28 0.28 -2.50
CA SER A 45 15.19 1.27 -2.38
C SER A 45 14.88 2.04 -3.68
N LYS A 46 15.80 2.04 -4.66
CA LYS A 46 15.68 2.74 -5.95
C LYS A 46 15.54 1.79 -7.14
N ARG A 47 15.28 0.50 -6.88
CA ARG A 47 15.12 -0.54 -7.92
C ARG A 47 13.65 -0.75 -8.25
N VAL A 48 13.42 -1.14 -9.51
CA VAL A 48 12.16 -1.72 -9.97
C VAL A 48 12.34 -3.23 -10.01
N PHE A 49 11.52 -3.97 -9.27
CA PHE A 49 11.55 -5.43 -9.25
C PHE A 49 10.72 -6.02 -10.39
N VAL A 50 11.14 -7.16 -10.92
CA VAL A 50 10.54 -7.77 -12.11
C VAL A 50 10.11 -9.20 -11.80
N ASN A 51 8.80 -9.45 -11.80
CA ASN A 51 8.25 -10.80 -11.67
C ASN A 51 8.10 -11.50 -13.04
N ARG A 52 7.77 -10.74 -14.09
CA ARG A 52 7.64 -11.20 -15.48
C ARG A 52 8.32 -10.19 -16.41
N SER A 53 8.96 -10.68 -17.46
CA SER A 53 9.62 -9.82 -18.47
C SER A 53 8.61 -8.88 -19.13
N LEU A 54 8.92 -7.58 -19.15
CA LEU A 54 8.09 -6.54 -19.76
C LEU A 54 8.95 -5.65 -20.66
N MET A 55 8.55 -5.50 -21.92
CA MET A 55 9.22 -4.62 -22.88
C MET A 55 8.56 -3.24 -22.87
N LEU A 56 9.13 -2.28 -22.14
CA LEU A 56 8.56 -0.93 -21.99
C LEU A 56 8.39 -0.17 -23.32
N GLU A 57 9.20 -0.50 -24.34
CA GLU A 57 9.07 0.08 -25.69
C GLU A 57 7.71 -0.23 -26.34
N LYS A 58 7.07 -1.34 -25.97
CA LYS A 58 5.76 -1.73 -26.51
C LYS A 58 4.59 -1.12 -25.73
N VAL A 59 4.84 -0.37 -24.66
CA VAL A 59 3.80 0.22 -23.81
C VAL A 59 3.48 1.63 -24.34
N GLY A 60 2.29 1.79 -24.90
CA GLY A 60 1.84 3.08 -25.47
C GLY A 60 1.23 4.06 -24.46
N PHE A 61 0.73 3.56 -23.33
CA PHE A 61 0.04 4.38 -22.32
C PHE A 61 0.44 3.96 -20.91
N TYR A 62 0.50 4.95 -20.01
CA TYR A 62 0.82 4.77 -18.60
C TYR A 62 -0.35 5.29 -17.77
N GLY A 63 -1.08 4.38 -17.13
CA GLY A 63 -2.12 4.73 -16.15
C GLY A 63 -1.52 4.84 -14.76
N PHE A 64 -1.96 5.84 -14.00
CA PHE A 64 -1.59 6.02 -12.59
C PHE A 64 -2.84 6.00 -11.73
N ASP A 65 -2.78 5.24 -10.64
CA ASP A 65 -3.70 5.39 -9.53
C ASP A 65 -3.27 6.59 -8.66
N MET A 66 -4.18 7.15 -7.86
CA MET A 66 -3.91 8.34 -7.06
C MET A 66 -3.42 7.95 -5.65
N ASP A 67 -4.28 7.30 -4.87
CA ASP A 67 -4.03 7.00 -3.46
C ASP A 67 -2.93 5.96 -3.29
N TYR A 68 -1.94 6.25 -2.44
CA TYR A 68 -0.76 5.41 -2.20
C TYR A 68 0.11 5.12 -3.44
N THR A 69 -0.20 5.69 -4.61
CA THR A 69 0.61 5.60 -5.84
C THR A 69 1.25 6.95 -6.16
N LEU A 70 0.43 7.98 -6.44
CA LEU A 70 0.92 9.36 -6.62
C LEU A 70 0.92 10.12 -5.30
N ALA A 71 -0.15 9.96 -4.51
CA ALA A 71 -0.30 10.56 -3.19
C ALA A 71 0.04 9.52 -2.11
N VAL A 72 1.30 9.50 -1.67
CA VAL A 72 1.74 8.65 -0.56
C VAL A 72 1.44 9.35 0.77
N TYR A 73 0.46 8.84 1.50
CA TYR A 73 0.11 9.33 2.82
C TYR A 73 1.21 9.05 3.85
N LYS A 74 1.39 9.97 4.80
CA LYS A 74 2.38 9.82 5.87
C LYS A 74 1.87 8.85 6.93
N SER A 75 2.67 7.83 7.20
CA SER A 75 2.46 6.90 8.30
C SER A 75 3.27 7.35 9.54
N PRO A 76 2.72 7.30 10.76
CA PRO A 76 1.42 6.73 11.15
C PRO A 76 0.25 7.73 11.20
N ASP A 77 0.47 8.99 10.79
CA ASP A 77 -0.50 10.08 10.99
C ASP A 77 -1.85 9.80 10.32
N TYR A 78 -1.83 9.31 9.08
CA TYR A 78 -3.04 9.02 8.30
C TYR A 78 -3.85 7.87 8.90
N GLU A 79 -3.17 6.79 9.32
CA GLU A 79 -3.79 5.63 9.95
C GLU A 79 -4.38 5.99 11.31
N CYS A 80 -3.69 6.83 12.09
CA CYS A 80 -4.18 7.33 13.37
C CYS A 80 -5.44 8.17 13.19
N LEU A 81 -5.47 9.05 12.19
CA LEU A 81 -6.66 9.83 11.84
C LEU A 81 -7.84 8.92 11.49
N GLY A 82 -7.62 7.95 10.59
CA GLY A 82 -8.65 6.97 10.21
C GLY A 82 -9.19 6.21 11.42
N PHE A 83 -8.31 5.73 12.29
CA PHE A 83 -8.70 5.04 13.52
C PHE A 83 -9.58 5.89 14.43
N ASN A 84 -9.21 7.15 14.66
CA ASN A 84 -9.98 8.05 15.52
C ASN A 84 -11.37 8.35 14.96
N LEU A 85 -11.50 8.52 13.63
CA LEU A 85 -12.79 8.71 12.98
C LEU A 85 -13.69 7.47 13.11
N ILE A 86 -13.12 6.27 12.94
CA ILE A 86 -13.85 5.00 13.10
C ILE A 86 -14.34 4.82 14.54
N LYS A 87 -13.46 5.03 15.54
CA LYS A 87 -13.84 4.96 16.96
C LYS A 87 -15.03 5.87 17.27
N LYS A 88 -14.94 7.14 16.85
CA LYS A 88 -16.00 8.11 17.04
C LYS A 88 -17.31 7.63 16.41
N ARG A 89 -17.24 7.12 15.18
CA ARG A 89 -18.42 6.62 14.47
C ARG A 89 -19.06 5.40 15.15
N LEU A 90 -18.26 4.50 15.71
CA LEU A 90 -18.76 3.34 16.46
C LEU A 90 -19.52 3.77 17.72
N VAL A 91 -18.98 4.72 18.48
CA VAL A 91 -19.65 5.27 19.67
C VAL A 91 -20.98 5.93 19.28
N GLU A 92 -21.01 6.70 18.19
CA GLU A 92 -22.26 7.29 17.65
C GLU A 92 -23.30 6.23 17.25
N MET A 93 -22.88 5.03 16.87
CA MET A 93 -23.78 3.91 16.55
C MET A 93 -24.30 3.16 17.79
N GLY A 94 -23.86 3.54 18.99
CA GLY A 94 -24.29 2.93 20.26
C GLY A 94 -23.37 1.85 20.80
N TYR A 95 -22.15 1.70 20.28
CA TYR A 95 -21.14 0.86 20.92
C TYR A 95 -20.62 1.48 22.23
N PRO A 96 -20.05 0.68 23.15
CA PRO A 96 -19.59 1.18 24.44
C PRO A 96 -18.59 2.33 24.34
N GLU A 97 -18.74 3.35 25.18
CA GLU A 97 -17.86 4.53 25.20
C GLU A 97 -16.40 4.19 25.50
N ALA A 98 -16.15 3.05 26.17
CA ALA A 98 -14.80 2.54 26.42
C ALA A 98 -13.96 2.35 25.15
N ILE A 99 -14.58 2.27 23.97
CA ILE A 99 -13.85 2.23 22.70
C ILE A 99 -13.09 3.54 22.44
N ALA A 100 -13.58 4.69 22.92
CA ALA A 100 -12.97 5.99 22.67
C ALA A 100 -11.54 6.09 23.23
N ASP A 101 -11.26 5.39 24.34
CA ASP A 101 -9.99 5.43 25.07
C ASP A 101 -8.85 4.67 24.36
N PHE A 102 -9.14 3.90 23.31
CA PHE A 102 -8.09 3.15 22.61
C PHE A 102 -7.18 4.07 21.81
N GLU A 103 -5.88 3.81 21.88
CA GLU A 103 -4.89 4.47 21.02
C GLU A 103 -4.48 3.59 19.85
N TYR A 104 -4.22 4.21 18.71
CA TYR A 104 -3.68 3.51 17.54
C TYR A 104 -2.22 3.10 17.82
N ASP A 105 -1.91 1.83 17.60
CA ASP A 105 -0.55 1.31 17.70
C ASP A 105 -0.08 0.89 16.29
N PRO A 106 0.87 1.63 15.67
CA PRO A 106 1.35 1.32 14.32
C PRO A 106 2.18 0.04 14.24
N THR A 107 2.60 -0.53 15.38
CA THR A 107 3.45 -1.74 15.41
C THR A 107 2.65 -3.04 15.33
N PHE A 108 1.37 -3.01 15.67
CA PHE A 108 0.52 -4.19 15.72
C PHE A 108 0.03 -4.66 14.35
N PRO A 109 -0.59 -3.82 13.51
CA PRO A 109 -1.26 -4.30 12.32
C PRO A 109 -0.26 -4.45 11.15
N ILE A 110 -0.38 -5.56 10.43
CA ILE A 110 0.46 -5.89 9.27
C ILE A 110 -0.47 -6.05 8.05
N ARG A 111 -0.08 -5.52 6.89
CA ARG A 111 -0.87 -5.67 5.65
C ARG A 111 -0.96 -7.13 5.19
N GLY A 112 -2.06 -7.46 4.51
CA GLY A 112 -2.32 -8.79 3.96
C GLY A 112 -2.59 -9.83 5.05
N LEU A 113 -3.31 -9.41 6.10
CA LEU A 113 -3.96 -10.32 7.04
C LEU A 113 -5.37 -10.61 6.54
N TRP A 114 -5.88 -11.77 6.95
CA TRP A 114 -7.28 -12.13 6.79
C TRP A 114 -8.01 -11.93 8.10
N PHE A 115 -9.21 -11.36 8.04
CA PHE A 115 -10.09 -11.30 9.19
C PHE A 115 -11.22 -12.32 9.05
N ASP A 116 -11.29 -13.22 10.02
CA ASP A 116 -12.29 -14.26 10.22
C ASP A 116 -13.47 -13.66 11.00
N THR A 117 -14.58 -13.41 10.31
CA THR A 117 -15.77 -12.77 10.88
C THR A 117 -16.53 -13.72 11.80
N LEU A 118 -16.40 -15.04 11.61
CA LEU A 118 -17.11 -16.04 12.41
C LEU A 118 -16.54 -16.14 13.82
N TYR A 119 -15.21 -16.12 13.94
CA TYR A 119 -14.52 -16.31 15.21
C TYR A 119 -13.70 -15.09 15.67
N GLY A 120 -13.72 -13.99 14.93
CA GLY A 120 -13.01 -12.76 15.25
C GLY A 120 -11.49 -12.89 15.22
N ASN A 121 -10.94 -13.74 14.36
CA ASN A 121 -9.49 -13.97 14.29
C ASN A 121 -8.82 -13.16 13.19
N LEU A 122 -7.59 -12.72 13.45
CA LEU A 122 -6.65 -12.27 12.42
C LEU A 122 -5.73 -13.41 12.03
N LEU A 123 -5.71 -13.75 10.75
CA LEU A 123 -4.95 -14.87 10.20
C LEU A 123 -3.90 -14.36 9.21
N LYS A 124 -2.66 -14.82 9.38
CA LYS A 124 -1.65 -14.75 8.32
C LYS A 124 -1.57 -16.11 7.65
N VAL A 125 -1.81 -16.14 6.35
CA VAL A 125 -1.77 -17.37 5.55
C VAL A 125 -0.68 -17.31 4.50
N ASP A 126 -0.19 -18.48 4.09
CA ASP A 126 0.66 -18.62 2.91
C ASP A 126 -0.18 -18.74 1.63
N ALA A 127 0.49 -18.85 0.48
CA ALA A 127 -0.16 -19.02 -0.82
C ALA A 127 -0.92 -20.35 -0.98
N PHE A 128 -0.64 -21.34 -0.12
CA PHE A 128 -1.30 -22.65 -0.10
C PHE A 128 -2.48 -22.70 0.88
N GLY A 129 -2.76 -21.61 1.60
CA GLY A 129 -3.83 -21.52 2.59
C GLY A 129 -3.44 -22.07 3.97
N ASN A 130 -2.16 -22.34 4.23
CA ASN A 130 -1.71 -22.72 5.56
C ASN A 130 -1.63 -21.51 6.48
N ILE A 131 -2.13 -21.64 7.69
CA ILE A 131 -2.13 -20.57 8.68
C ILE A 131 -0.77 -20.52 9.38
N LEU A 132 -0.05 -19.41 9.16
CA LEU A 132 1.26 -19.11 9.73
C LEU A 132 1.12 -18.45 11.09
N VAL A 133 0.17 -17.51 11.21
CA VAL A 133 -0.11 -16.76 12.45
C VAL A 133 -1.62 -16.68 12.62
N CYS A 134 -2.08 -16.82 13.86
CA CYS A 134 -3.46 -16.53 14.24
C CYS A 134 -3.45 -15.67 15.50
N VAL A 135 -4.23 -14.61 15.50
CA VAL A 135 -4.41 -13.70 16.63
C VAL A 135 -5.90 -13.61 16.92
N THR A 136 -6.29 -13.82 18.18
CA THR A 136 -7.65 -13.53 18.66
C THR A 136 -7.53 -12.33 19.59
N GLY A 137 -8.22 -11.23 19.29
CA GLY A 137 -8.00 -9.97 20.00
C GLY A 137 -6.53 -9.52 19.89
N PHE A 138 -5.84 -9.44 21.02
CA PHE A 138 -4.40 -9.17 21.08
C PHE A 138 -3.53 -10.41 21.36
N GLN A 139 -4.14 -11.59 21.49
CA GLN A 139 -3.44 -12.81 21.88
C GLN A 139 -2.97 -13.62 20.68
N PHE A 140 -1.65 -13.75 20.54
CA PHE A 140 -1.04 -14.64 19.55
C PHE A 140 -1.25 -16.11 19.92
N MET A 141 -1.92 -16.84 19.03
CA MET A 141 -2.11 -18.27 19.16
C MET A 141 -0.88 -19.04 18.69
N ARG A 142 -0.28 -19.84 19.59
CA ARG A 142 0.90 -20.68 19.28
C ARG A 142 0.61 -22.17 19.48
N GLY A 143 1.29 -23.01 18.68
CA GLY A 143 1.45 -24.45 18.90
C GLY A 143 0.15 -25.25 18.97
N PHE A 144 -0.05 -25.96 20.08
CA PHE A 144 -1.18 -26.88 20.29
C PHE A 144 -2.55 -26.19 20.31
N LYS A 145 -2.63 -24.95 20.82
CA LYS A 145 -3.87 -24.16 20.84
C LYS A 145 -4.36 -23.85 19.42
N LEU A 146 -3.43 -23.55 18.51
CA LEU A 146 -3.73 -23.38 17.09
C LEU A 146 -4.29 -24.67 16.51
N LYS A 147 -3.56 -25.80 16.66
CA LYS A 147 -4.00 -27.11 16.16
C LYS A 147 -5.38 -27.52 16.67
N LYS A 148 -5.69 -27.26 17.94
CA LYS A 148 -7.00 -27.57 18.54
C LYS A 148 -8.15 -26.69 18.00
N LYS A 149 -7.88 -25.43 17.64
CA LYS A 149 -8.87 -24.54 17.01
C LYS A 149 -9.04 -24.88 15.51
N MET A 150 -7.94 -25.23 14.84
CA MET A 150 -7.92 -25.74 13.46
C MET A 150 -8.71 -27.05 13.31
N SER A 151 -8.53 -28.00 14.23
CA SER A 151 -9.26 -29.27 14.23
C SER A 151 -10.77 -29.12 14.46
N LYS A 152 -11.22 -27.95 14.94
CA LYS A 152 -12.63 -27.64 15.19
C LYS A 152 -13.35 -26.94 14.03
N GLY A 153 -12.66 -26.66 12.92
CA GLY A 153 -13.32 -26.13 11.71
C GLY A 153 -12.57 -25.03 10.95
N ILE A 154 -11.62 -24.34 11.58
CA ILE A 154 -10.87 -23.24 10.94
C ILE A 154 -9.98 -23.76 9.79
N ALA A 155 -9.61 -25.06 9.80
CA ALA A 155 -8.78 -25.67 8.76
C ALA A 155 -9.49 -25.91 7.41
N LYS A 156 -10.79 -25.62 7.28
CA LYS A 156 -11.53 -25.78 6.01
C LYS A 156 -11.73 -24.47 5.22
N GLN A 157 -11.15 -23.36 5.64
CA GLN A 157 -11.17 -22.11 4.86
C GLN A 157 -10.10 -22.13 3.73
N THR A 158 -10.04 -23.23 2.99
CA THR A 158 -9.39 -23.28 1.67
C THR A 158 -10.40 -22.84 0.64
N ALA A 159 -10.31 -21.59 0.17
CA ALA A 159 -10.95 -21.05 -1.05
C ALA A 159 -12.50 -21.20 -1.22
N ALA A 160 -13.22 -21.89 -0.33
CA ALA A 160 -14.59 -22.36 -0.56
C ALA A 160 -15.64 -21.74 0.39
N SER A 161 -15.24 -20.87 1.32
CA SER A 161 -16.16 -20.15 2.22
C SER A 161 -15.83 -18.66 2.24
N VAL A 162 -15.73 -18.09 1.04
CA VAL A 162 -15.31 -16.69 0.77
C VAL A 162 -16.24 -15.65 1.42
N GLU A 163 -17.41 -16.04 1.90
CA GLU A 163 -18.37 -15.12 2.53
C GLU A 163 -17.99 -14.67 3.95
N GLU A 164 -17.14 -15.40 4.67
CA GLU A 164 -16.81 -15.13 6.09
C GLU A 164 -15.39 -14.59 6.32
N LEU A 165 -14.65 -14.38 5.23
CA LEU A 165 -13.26 -13.93 5.28
C LEU A 165 -13.08 -12.62 4.52
N SER A 166 -12.62 -11.58 5.20
CA SER A 166 -12.27 -10.31 4.58
C SER A 166 -10.75 -10.14 4.46
N TRP A 167 -10.29 -9.85 3.23
CA TRP A 167 -8.88 -9.53 2.97
C TRP A 167 -8.58 -8.10 3.37
N VAL A 168 -7.53 -7.92 4.18
CA VAL A 168 -7.04 -6.60 4.58
C VAL A 168 -5.88 -6.20 3.66
N GLU A 169 -6.21 -5.71 2.46
CA GLU A 169 -5.21 -5.21 1.50
C GLU A 169 -4.85 -3.74 1.75
N THR A 170 -5.83 -2.90 2.08
CA THR A 170 -5.63 -1.45 2.14
C THR A 170 -5.23 -1.01 3.56
N THR A 171 -4.34 -0.01 3.64
CA THR A 171 -3.95 0.65 4.90
C THR A 171 -5.17 1.18 5.70
N VAL A 172 -6.29 1.45 5.03
CA VAL A 172 -7.56 1.85 5.68
C VAL A 172 -8.14 0.74 6.57
N TYR A 173 -7.98 -0.53 6.17
CA TYR A 173 -8.43 -1.67 6.98
C TYR A 173 -7.49 -1.95 8.15
N VAL A 174 -6.21 -1.60 8.03
CA VAL A 174 -5.21 -1.75 9.11
C VAL A 174 -5.64 -0.96 10.36
N SER A 175 -6.25 0.22 10.19
CA SER A 175 -6.84 0.97 11.30
C SER A 175 -8.11 0.32 11.88
N THR A 176 -8.98 -0.30 11.07
CA THR A 176 -10.21 -0.94 11.60
C THR A 176 -9.91 -2.20 12.42
N LEU A 177 -8.82 -2.90 12.14
CA LEU A 177 -8.50 -4.19 12.78
C LEU A 177 -8.41 -4.13 14.31
N LYS A 178 -7.88 -3.06 14.88
CA LYS A 178 -7.77 -2.94 16.35
C LYS A 178 -9.13 -2.79 17.03
N ALA A 179 -10.04 -2.03 16.40
CA ALA A 179 -11.42 -1.89 16.88
C ALA A 179 -12.20 -3.22 16.75
N VAL A 180 -11.97 -3.95 15.67
CA VAL A 180 -12.58 -5.25 15.41
C VAL A 180 -12.05 -6.33 16.37
N CYS A 181 -10.75 -6.37 16.64
CA CYS A 181 -10.14 -7.27 17.62
C CYS A 181 -10.72 -7.08 19.03
N TRP A 182 -11.02 -5.85 19.42
CA TRP A 182 -11.66 -5.58 20.71
C TRP A 182 -13.10 -6.10 20.77
N LEU A 183 -13.89 -5.93 19.70
CA LEU A 183 -15.24 -6.50 19.62
C LEU A 183 -15.24 -8.03 19.74
N ALA A 184 -14.16 -8.68 19.33
CA ALA A 184 -13.99 -10.12 19.46
C ALA A 184 -13.54 -10.58 20.87
N GLU A 185 -13.14 -9.67 21.76
CA GLU A 185 -12.81 -9.98 23.17
C GLU A 185 -14.02 -9.89 24.13
N GLN A 186 -15.18 -9.38 23.67
CA GLN A 186 -16.46 -9.36 24.40
C GLN A 186 -17.26 -10.64 24.16
#